data_AF-A0A7V9N5Z1-F1
#
_entry.id   AF-A0A7V9N5Z1-F1
#
_cell.length_a   1.000
_cell.length_b   1.000
_cell.length_c   1.000
_cell.angle_alpha   90.00
_cell.angle_beta   90.00
_cell.angle_gamma   90.00
#
_symmetry.space_group_name_H-M   'P 1'
#
loop_
_entity.id
_entity.type
_entity.pdbx_description
1 polymer ?
#
loop_
_entity_poly.entity_id
_entity_poly.type
_entity_poly.pdbx_seq_one_letter_code
_entity_poly.pdbx_strand_id
1 'polypeptide(L)'
;MRKRAKNTSPRVASGTVRAAGIWLSAAALCFGASPTLAHAEHGHPARIHEGTCEQLGGVAVRLNGVGGSVDLDNAPVATPTAVNPDAAYQMMVSETPIDGTLDDVVTAPHAVMVYESDEAMEAIACGDVGGAMAGDTLITGLAESGAPGYVGFAMFSAEGDGTLVTVIIGHALAPVSAASGIAEPSDAGADEAEHEHAEGEDAEHEHAEEDGHDAAATPEL
;
A
#
# COMPACT_ATOMS: atom_id res chain seq x y z
N MET A 1 10.31 47.33 -25.69
CA MET A 1 9.86 46.94 -27.05
C MET A 1 10.65 45.72 -27.52
N ARG A 2 10.09 44.51 -27.46
CA ARG A 2 10.70 43.31 -28.05
C ARG A 2 9.64 42.56 -28.87
N LYS A 3 9.98 42.26 -30.12
CA LYS A 3 9.11 41.77 -31.19
C LYS A 3 8.64 40.34 -30.89
N ARG A 4 7.32 40.12 -30.91
CA ARG A 4 6.69 38.78 -30.92
C ARG A 4 6.92 38.14 -32.29
N ALA A 5 7.54 36.96 -32.32
CA ALA A 5 7.56 36.10 -33.50
C ALA A 5 6.31 35.20 -33.49
N LYS A 6 5.47 35.32 -34.53
CA LYS A 6 4.36 34.39 -34.81
C LYS A 6 4.96 33.20 -35.54
N ASN A 7 4.96 32.03 -34.92
CA ASN A 7 5.26 30.78 -35.61
C ASN A 7 3.96 30.08 -35.97
N THR A 8 3.60 30.22 -37.23
CA THR A 8 2.53 29.50 -37.92
C THR A 8 3.13 28.21 -38.47
N SER A 9 2.56 27.05 -38.14
CA SER A 9 2.82 25.82 -38.91
C SER A 9 1.66 24.82 -38.82
N PRO A 10 1.55 23.92 -39.81
CA PRO A 10 0.31 23.71 -40.56
C PRO A 10 -0.55 22.53 -40.09
N ARG A 11 -1.83 22.59 -40.50
CA ARG A 11 -2.82 21.51 -40.43
C ARG A 11 -2.33 20.30 -41.23
N VAL A 12 -2.20 19.15 -40.58
CA VAL A 12 -2.02 17.85 -41.25
C VAL A 12 -3.38 17.18 -41.39
N ALA A 13 -3.61 16.70 -42.61
CA ALA A 13 -4.89 16.27 -43.15
C ALA A 13 -5.33 14.90 -42.62
N SER A 14 -6.65 14.79 -42.43
CA SER A 14 -7.40 13.56 -42.17
C SER A 14 -7.41 12.67 -43.41
N GLY A 15 -6.90 11.46 -43.29
CA GLY A 15 -6.93 10.43 -44.32
C GLY A 15 -7.69 9.20 -43.83
N THR A 16 -8.97 9.11 -44.20
CA THR A 16 -9.79 7.90 -44.06
C THR A 16 -9.35 6.85 -45.09
N VAL A 17 -8.90 5.68 -44.62
CA VAL A 17 -8.81 4.47 -45.45
C VAL A 17 -9.63 3.36 -44.80
N ARG A 18 -10.74 3.02 -45.45
CA ARG A 18 -11.51 1.80 -45.22
C ARG A 18 -10.84 0.66 -45.97
N ALA A 19 -10.51 -0.44 -45.30
CA ALA A 19 -10.28 -1.73 -45.95
C ALA A 19 -10.86 -2.85 -45.08
N ALA A 20 -11.94 -3.43 -45.58
CA ALA A 20 -12.59 -4.60 -45.03
C ALA A 20 -11.73 -5.85 -45.31
N GLY A 21 -11.42 -6.61 -44.27
CA GLY A 21 -10.77 -7.92 -44.37
C GLY A 21 -11.44 -8.87 -43.40
N ILE A 22 -12.33 -9.72 -43.91
CA ILE A 22 -12.94 -10.82 -43.18
C ILE A 22 -11.89 -11.94 -43.06
N TRP A 23 -11.43 -12.23 -41.84
CA TRP A 23 -10.65 -13.42 -41.52
C TRP A 23 -11.45 -14.28 -40.54
N LEU A 24 -11.94 -15.42 -41.03
CA LEU A 24 -12.44 -16.52 -40.22
C LEU A 24 -11.23 -17.29 -39.67
N SER A 25 -10.92 -17.12 -38.39
CA SER A 25 -9.93 -17.91 -37.69
C SER A 25 -10.60 -18.69 -36.58
N ALA A 26 -10.54 -20.03 -36.69
CA ALA A 26 -11.06 -20.97 -35.71
C ALA A 26 -10.31 -20.81 -34.38
N ALA A 27 -11.00 -20.29 -33.37
CA ALA A 27 -10.48 -20.15 -32.02
C ALA A 27 -10.66 -21.47 -31.25
N ALA A 28 -9.57 -22.20 -31.04
CA ALA A 28 -9.52 -23.28 -30.07
C ALA A 28 -9.49 -22.66 -28.66
N LEU A 29 -10.58 -22.82 -27.91
CA LEU A 29 -10.71 -22.38 -26.52
C LEU A 29 -9.97 -23.36 -25.60
N CYS A 30 -8.70 -23.10 -25.33
CA CYS A 30 -8.03 -23.66 -24.17
C CYS A 30 -8.39 -22.80 -22.95
N PHE A 31 -9.42 -23.21 -22.21
CA PHE A 31 -9.67 -22.69 -20.87
C PHE A 31 -8.60 -23.26 -19.93
N GLY A 32 -7.47 -22.56 -19.83
CA GLY A 32 -6.55 -22.74 -18.71
C GLY A 32 -7.24 -22.21 -17.46
N ALA A 33 -7.46 -23.07 -16.46
CA ALA A 33 -7.80 -22.63 -15.13
C ALA A 33 -6.60 -21.82 -14.60
N SER A 34 -6.66 -20.50 -14.70
CA SER A 34 -5.75 -19.64 -13.96
C SER A 34 -6.02 -19.89 -12.47
N PRO A 35 -5.02 -20.26 -11.66
CA PRO A 35 -5.21 -20.28 -10.22
C PRO A 35 -5.54 -18.86 -9.79
N THR A 36 -6.79 -18.62 -9.41
CA THR A 36 -7.16 -17.45 -8.62
C THR A 36 -6.61 -17.71 -7.23
N LEU A 37 -5.34 -17.38 -7.01
CA LEU A 37 -4.82 -17.30 -5.67
C LEU A 37 -5.58 -16.15 -4.99
N ALA A 38 -6.49 -16.52 -4.10
CA ALA A 38 -7.20 -15.60 -3.23
C ALA A 38 -6.19 -15.06 -2.21
N HIS A 39 -5.42 -14.07 -2.62
CA HIS A 39 -4.40 -13.44 -1.80
C HIS A 39 -5.05 -12.38 -0.92
N ALA A 40 -5.49 -12.78 0.27
CA ALA A 40 -5.56 -11.88 1.42
C ALA A 40 -4.13 -11.49 1.93
N GLU A 41 -3.08 -11.74 1.13
CA GLU A 41 -1.65 -11.57 1.44
C GLU A 41 -1.02 -10.31 0.83
N HIS A 42 -1.79 -9.46 0.17
CA HIS A 42 -1.24 -8.40 -0.70
C HIS A 42 -0.81 -7.10 0.00
N GLY A 43 -0.74 -7.08 1.33
CA GLY A 43 -0.38 -5.87 2.08
C GLY A 43 -1.30 -4.68 1.74
N HIS A 44 -0.83 -3.48 2.06
CA HIS A 44 -1.51 -2.23 1.72
C HIS A 44 -1.14 -1.80 0.29
N PRO A 45 -2.09 -1.73 -0.67
CA PRO A 45 -1.77 -1.36 -2.04
C PRO A 45 -1.08 0.01 -2.11
N ALA A 46 -0.02 0.13 -2.91
CA ALA A 46 0.70 1.39 -3.08
C ALA A 46 0.75 1.82 -4.55
N ARG A 47 0.62 3.12 -4.80
CA ARG A 47 0.60 3.70 -6.15
C ARG A 47 1.30 5.06 -6.17
N ILE A 48 1.94 5.36 -7.30
CA ILE A 48 2.39 6.72 -7.62
C ILE A 48 1.33 7.34 -8.53
N HIS A 49 0.78 8.47 -8.10
CA HIS A 49 -0.15 9.28 -8.86
C HIS A 49 0.56 10.49 -9.45
N GLU A 50 0.09 10.97 -10.61
CA GLU A 50 0.39 12.32 -11.06
C GLU A 50 -0.22 13.35 -10.09
N GLY A 51 0.38 14.53 -9.93
CA GLY A 51 -0.16 15.61 -9.09
C GLY A 51 0.38 15.66 -7.67
N THR A 52 -0.45 16.10 -6.72
CA THR A 52 -0.12 16.18 -5.28
C THR A 52 -1.16 15.43 -4.44
N CYS A 53 -0.89 15.22 -3.15
CA CYS A 53 -1.83 14.61 -2.21
C CYS A 53 -3.20 15.31 -2.19
N GLU A 54 -3.25 16.64 -2.35
CA GLU A 54 -4.50 17.41 -2.38
C GLU A 54 -5.18 17.40 -3.75
N GLN A 55 -4.42 17.16 -4.82
CA GLN A 55 -4.91 17.19 -6.19
C GLN A 55 -4.35 16.03 -7.00
N LEU A 56 -4.87 14.84 -6.69
CA LEU A 56 -4.48 13.59 -7.34
C LEU A 56 -4.93 13.56 -8.81
N GLY A 57 -4.00 13.16 -9.66
CA GLY A 57 -4.20 12.80 -11.05
C GLY A 57 -4.32 11.29 -11.24
N GLY A 58 -4.03 10.84 -12.47
CA GLY A 58 -4.05 9.43 -12.83
C GLY A 58 -2.97 8.62 -12.11
N VAL A 59 -3.13 7.29 -12.11
CA VAL A 59 -2.07 6.38 -11.63
C VAL A 59 -0.95 6.36 -12.67
N ALA A 60 0.22 6.86 -12.29
CA ALA A 60 1.42 6.82 -13.09
C ALA A 60 2.09 5.44 -12.99
N VAL A 61 2.24 4.91 -11.77
CA VAL A 61 2.91 3.63 -11.51
C VAL A 61 2.17 2.86 -10.41
N ARG A 62 2.05 1.54 -10.57
CA ARG A 62 1.59 0.63 -9.52
C ARG A 62 2.80 0.05 -8.80
N LEU A 63 2.78 0.09 -7.48
CA LEU A 63 3.84 -0.47 -6.64
C LEU A 63 3.38 -1.77 -6.00
N ASN A 64 4.33 -2.54 -5.49
CA ASN A 64 4.06 -3.69 -4.64
C ASN A 64 3.41 -3.23 -3.33
N GLY A 65 2.43 -4.01 -2.85
CA GLY A 65 1.71 -3.69 -1.62
C GLY A 65 2.61 -3.72 -0.39
N VAL A 66 2.48 -2.70 0.46
CA VAL A 66 3.32 -2.48 1.65
C VAL A 66 2.95 -3.49 2.72
N GLY A 67 3.92 -4.26 3.21
CA GLY A 67 3.66 -5.33 4.18
C GLY A 67 3.10 -6.62 3.58
N GLY A 68 2.98 -6.68 2.25
CA GLY A 68 2.74 -7.95 1.56
C GLY A 68 4.00 -8.81 1.67
N SER A 69 3.84 -10.03 2.16
CA SER A 69 4.94 -10.97 2.33
C SER A 69 5.18 -11.75 1.04
N VAL A 70 5.56 -11.09 -0.05
CA VAL A 70 5.95 -11.75 -1.31
C VAL A 70 7.34 -11.30 -1.77
N ASP A 71 8.17 -12.24 -2.24
CA ASP A 71 9.49 -11.93 -2.78
C ASP A 71 9.40 -11.41 -4.23
N LEU A 72 10.56 -11.11 -4.83
CA LEU A 72 10.66 -10.66 -6.23
C LEU A 72 10.13 -11.68 -7.24
N ASP A 73 10.03 -12.96 -6.87
CA ASP A 73 9.45 -14.03 -7.68
C ASP A 73 7.96 -14.26 -7.34
N ASN A 74 7.37 -13.36 -6.55
CA ASN A 74 5.99 -13.37 -6.08
C ASN A 74 5.65 -14.61 -5.23
N ALA A 75 6.66 -15.23 -4.62
CA ALA A 75 6.50 -16.32 -3.68
C ALA A 75 6.30 -15.78 -2.24
N PRO A 76 5.45 -16.40 -1.41
CA PRO A 76 5.28 -15.96 -0.03
C PRO A 76 6.61 -15.95 0.73
N VAL A 77 7.02 -14.80 1.22
CA VAL A 77 8.15 -14.67 2.15
C VAL A 77 7.64 -15.05 3.53
N ALA A 78 8.37 -15.91 4.22
CA ALA A 78 8.08 -16.15 5.63
C ALA A 78 8.07 -14.81 6.38
N THR A 79 7.08 -14.61 7.25
CA THR A 79 7.01 -13.44 8.14
C THR A 79 8.39 -13.22 8.76
N PRO A 80 8.99 -12.02 8.64
CA PRO A 80 10.34 -11.78 9.12
C PRO A 80 10.46 -12.18 10.59
N THR A 81 11.40 -13.07 10.91
CA THR A 81 11.72 -13.39 12.30
C THR A 81 12.21 -12.12 12.96
N ALA A 82 11.52 -11.65 14.00
CA ALA A 82 11.95 -10.49 14.77
C ALA A 82 13.38 -10.72 15.27
N VAL A 83 14.31 -9.86 14.83
CA VAL A 83 15.67 -9.80 15.36
C VAL A 83 15.67 -8.59 16.28
N ASN A 84 16.01 -8.77 17.57
CA ASN A 84 16.07 -7.75 18.64
C ASN A 84 14.74 -7.45 19.40
N PRO A 85 14.78 -6.77 20.58
CA PRO A 85 13.97 -7.08 21.76
C PRO A 85 12.47 -6.89 21.55
N ASP A 86 11.70 -7.44 22.50
CA ASP A 86 10.22 -7.42 22.67
C ASP A 86 9.56 -6.02 22.67
N ALA A 87 10.28 -4.99 22.21
CA ALA A 87 9.87 -3.59 22.13
C ALA A 87 10.22 -2.95 20.77
N ALA A 88 10.60 -3.73 19.75
CA ALA A 88 10.70 -3.21 18.39
C ALA A 88 9.34 -2.68 17.92
N TYR A 89 9.32 -1.76 16.97
CA TYR A 89 8.10 -1.34 16.28
C TYR A 89 7.96 -2.16 15.00
N GLN A 90 6.74 -2.64 14.71
CA GLN A 90 6.48 -3.28 13.43
C GLN A 90 6.52 -2.24 12.31
N MET A 91 7.33 -2.52 11.30
CA MET A 91 7.41 -1.75 10.07
C MET A 91 7.02 -2.67 8.92
N MET A 92 6.13 -2.18 8.06
CA MET A 92 5.77 -2.82 6.81
C MET A 92 6.64 -2.23 5.72
N VAL A 93 7.19 -3.08 4.87
CA VAL A 93 8.10 -2.69 3.79
C VAL A 93 7.58 -3.25 2.47
N SER A 94 7.76 -2.50 1.39
CA SER A 94 7.74 -3.05 0.03
C SER A 94 8.84 -2.42 -0.81
N GLU A 95 9.30 -3.17 -1.81
CA GLU A 95 10.29 -2.72 -2.78
C GLU A 95 9.72 -2.95 -4.18
N THR A 96 9.79 -1.96 -5.05
CA THR A 96 9.28 -2.05 -6.43
C THR A 96 10.27 -1.39 -7.39
N PRO A 97 10.89 -2.15 -8.31
CA PRO A 97 11.62 -1.54 -9.41
C PRO A 97 10.63 -0.90 -10.39
N ILE A 98 10.91 0.32 -10.83
CA ILE A 98 10.11 1.06 -11.81
C ILE A 98 10.99 1.47 -13.00
N ASP A 99 10.38 1.49 -14.18
CA ASP A 99 11.02 2.00 -15.38
C ASP A 99 11.12 3.53 -15.32
N GLY A 100 12.27 4.07 -15.75
CA GLY A 100 12.52 5.51 -15.77
C GLY A 100 13.48 5.96 -14.67
N THR A 101 14.15 7.08 -14.94
CA THR A 101 15.17 7.62 -14.04
C THR A 101 14.52 8.38 -12.88
N LEU A 102 15.25 8.53 -11.79
CA LEU A 102 14.81 9.36 -10.65
C LEU A 102 14.47 10.79 -11.11
N ASP A 103 15.23 11.33 -12.06
CA ASP A 103 14.98 12.65 -12.65
C ASP A 103 13.60 12.72 -13.34
N ASP A 104 13.18 11.66 -14.02
CA ASP A 104 11.85 11.61 -14.66
C ASP A 104 10.73 11.65 -13.61
N VAL A 105 10.91 10.93 -12.50
CA VAL A 105 9.96 10.88 -11.38
C VAL A 105 9.81 12.24 -10.70
N VAL A 106 10.89 13.02 -10.56
CA VAL A 106 10.84 14.32 -9.86
C VAL A 106 10.60 15.52 -10.78
N THR A 107 10.67 15.34 -12.11
CA THR A 107 10.49 16.44 -13.08
C THR A 107 9.04 16.95 -13.10
N ALA A 108 8.08 16.11 -12.77
CA ALA A 108 6.67 16.47 -12.64
C ALA A 108 6.17 16.21 -11.21
N PRO A 109 5.11 16.91 -10.76
CA PRO A 109 4.46 16.61 -9.49
C PRO A 109 3.92 15.18 -9.51
N HIS A 110 4.29 14.41 -8.49
CA HIS A 110 3.73 13.11 -8.21
C HIS A 110 3.42 12.98 -6.72
N ALA A 111 2.53 12.08 -6.36
CA ALA A 111 2.23 11.71 -4.99
C ALA A 111 2.27 10.18 -4.81
N VAL A 112 2.89 9.71 -3.73
CA VAL A 112 2.82 8.31 -3.30
C VAL A 112 1.61 8.15 -2.42
N MET A 113 0.73 7.22 -2.78
CA MET A 113 -0.47 6.86 -2.05
C MET A 113 -0.36 5.42 -1.58
N VAL A 114 -0.66 5.18 -0.30
CA VAL A 114 -0.84 3.84 0.26
C VAL A 114 -2.30 3.71 0.71
N TYR A 115 -2.94 2.61 0.34
CA TYR A 115 -4.35 2.34 0.56
C TYR A 115 -4.57 1.25 1.60
N GLU A 116 -5.73 1.25 2.24
CA GLU A 116 -6.09 0.27 3.28
C GLU A 116 -6.08 -1.16 2.72
N SER A 117 -6.82 -1.44 1.65
CA SER A 117 -6.82 -2.73 0.96
C SER A 117 -7.19 -2.59 -0.52
N ASP A 118 -7.17 -3.69 -1.29
CA ASP A 118 -7.63 -3.68 -2.69
C ASP A 118 -9.16 -3.49 -2.80
N GLU A 119 -9.91 -3.86 -1.77
CA GLU A 119 -11.36 -3.64 -1.66
C GLU A 119 -11.69 -2.25 -1.10
N ALA A 120 -10.86 -1.77 -0.17
CA ALA A 120 -10.98 -0.47 0.49
C ALA A 120 -9.90 0.49 -0.04
N MET A 121 -10.22 1.19 -1.13
CA MET A 121 -9.35 2.18 -1.76
C MET A 121 -9.31 3.52 -0.99
N GLU A 122 -9.50 3.50 0.33
CA GLU A 122 -9.27 4.65 1.20
C GLU A 122 -7.76 4.77 1.43
N ALA A 123 -7.24 5.99 1.24
CA ALA A 123 -5.84 6.26 1.53
C ALA A 123 -5.61 6.12 3.04
N ILE A 124 -4.49 5.52 3.44
CA ILE A 124 -4.02 5.48 4.83
C ILE A 124 -2.79 6.37 5.01
N ALA A 125 -2.01 6.57 3.94
CA ALA A 125 -0.89 7.49 3.93
C ALA A 125 -0.69 8.14 2.55
N CYS A 126 -0.25 9.40 2.55
CA CYS A 126 0.14 10.13 1.35
C CYS A 126 1.42 10.95 1.56
N GLY A 127 2.23 11.07 0.51
CA GLY A 127 3.29 12.07 0.46
C GLY A 127 3.58 12.53 -0.97
N ASP A 128 3.72 13.84 -1.15
CA ASP A 128 4.19 14.43 -2.40
C ASP A 128 5.64 14.02 -2.64
N VAL A 129 5.93 13.51 -3.84
CA VAL A 129 7.28 13.07 -4.22
C VAL A 129 8.24 14.26 -4.21
N GLY A 130 9.19 14.21 -3.28
CA GLY A 130 10.14 15.28 -3.00
C GLY A 130 10.81 15.08 -1.64
N GLY A 131 11.70 15.99 -1.25
CA GLY A 131 12.33 15.94 0.07
C GLY A 131 13.86 16.02 0.01
N ALA A 132 14.51 15.20 0.83
CA ALA A 132 15.96 15.26 1.02
C ALA A 132 16.68 14.18 0.18
N MET A 133 17.77 14.58 -0.46
CA MET A 133 18.68 13.64 -1.13
C MET A 133 19.71 13.10 -0.15
N ALA A 134 19.89 11.78 -0.13
CA ALA A 134 20.95 11.07 0.58
C ALA A 134 21.74 10.24 -0.45
N GLY A 135 22.80 10.84 -1.01
CA GLY A 135 23.50 10.24 -2.14
C GLY A 135 22.65 10.28 -3.41
N ASP A 136 22.38 9.11 -3.98
CA ASP A 136 21.51 8.86 -5.14
C ASP A 136 20.07 8.48 -4.75
N THR A 137 19.74 8.55 -3.45
CA THR A 137 18.41 8.22 -2.93
C THR A 137 17.65 9.48 -2.55
N LEU A 138 16.46 9.68 -3.11
CA LEU A 138 15.49 10.67 -2.64
C LEU A 138 14.64 10.07 -1.52
N ILE A 139 14.51 10.77 -0.40
CA ILE A 139 13.68 10.38 0.73
C ILE A 139 12.46 11.31 0.81
N THR A 140 11.28 10.74 0.60
CA THR A 140 9.96 11.38 0.70
C THR A 140 9.27 10.93 1.99
N GLY A 141 8.75 11.87 2.78
CA GLY A 141 7.93 11.55 3.95
C GLY A 141 6.50 11.22 3.55
N LEU A 142 5.89 10.23 4.21
CA LEU A 142 4.48 9.88 4.08
C LEU A 142 3.76 10.21 5.38
N ALA A 143 2.71 11.02 5.28
CA ALA A 143 1.87 11.40 6.40
C ALA A 143 0.53 10.66 6.35
N GLU A 144 -0.13 10.59 7.50
CA GLU A 144 -1.48 10.04 7.63
C GLU A 144 -2.45 10.74 6.67
N SER A 145 -3.27 9.94 6.01
CA SER A 145 -4.38 10.40 5.19
C SER A 145 -5.52 9.44 5.44
N GLY A 146 -6.74 9.89 5.70
CA GLY A 146 -7.91 9.01 5.93
C GLY A 146 -7.90 8.27 7.28
N ALA A 147 -6.91 7.40 7.50
CA ALA A 147 -6.77 6.60 8.72
C ALA A 147 -5.64 7.12 9.63
N PRO A 148 -5.89 7.27 10.95
CA PRO A 148 -4.87 7.70 11.90
C PRO A 148 -3.84 6.60 12.15
N GLY A 149 -2.63 6.98 12.58
CA GLY A 149 -1.57 6.09 13.02
C GLY A 149 -0.59 5.63 11.92
N TYR A 150 -0.83 5.90 10.65
CA TYR A 150 0.04 5.47 9.55
C TYR A 150 1.02 6.57 9.12
N VAL A 151 2.30 6.37 9.41
CA VAL A 151 3.37 7.28 8.98
C VAL A 151 4.52 6.49 8.40
N GLY A 152 5.27 7.10 7.49
CA GLY A 152 6.32 6.37 6.81
C GLY A 152 7.19 7.22 5.90
N PHE A 153 7.91 6.51 5.03
CA PHE A 153 8.79 7.08 4.03
C PHE A 153 8.67 6.30 2.72
N ALA A 154 8.79 7.00 1.60
CA ALA A 154 9.10 6.43 0.31
C ALA A 154 10.52 6.84 -0.08
N MET A 155 11.36 5.86 -0.40
CA MET A 155 12.73 6.05 -0.83
C MET A 155 12.84 5.71 -2.31
N PHE A 156 13.44 6.59 -3.09
CA PHE A 156 13.65 6.40 -4.53
C PHE A 156 15.14 6.38 -4.81
N SER A 157 15.68 5.20 -5.09
CA SER A 157 17.10 4.99 -5.39
C SER A 157 17.30 4.87 -6.89
N ALA A 158 18.23 5.63 -7.46
CA ALA A 158 18.56 5.52 -8.88
C ALA A 158 19.27 4.19 -9.19
N GLU A 159 18.75 3.43 -10.16
CA GLU A 159 19.25 2.11 -10.56
C GLU A 159 19.51 2.06 -12.07
N GLY A 160 20.62 2.65 -12.50
CA GLY A 160 20.96 2.75 -13.92
C GLY A 160 19.93 3.60 -14.69
N ASP A 161 19.16 2.96 -15.57
CA ASP A 161 18.07 3.58 -16.34
C ASP A 161 16.70 3.44 -15.65
N GLY A 162 16.66 2.84 -14.45
CA GLY A 162 15.45 2.65 -13.64
C GLY A 162 15.56 3.33 -12.26
N THR A 163 14.53 3.12 -11.46
CA THR A 163 14.45 3.58 -10.07
C THR A 163 13.92 2.46 -9.18
N LEU A 164 14.54 2.20 -8.05
CA LEU A 164 13.98 1.31 -7.02
C LEU A 164 13.19 2.14 -6.02
N VAL A 165 11.92 1.81 -5.84
CA VAL A 165 11.03 2.47 -4.86
C VAL A 165 10.86 1.55 -3.65
N THR A 166 11.37 1.98 -2.50
CA THR A 166 11.16 1.30 -1.21
C THR A 166 10.18 2.10 -0.38
N VAL A 167 9.04 1.50 -0.04
CA VAL A 167 8.02 2.11 0.83
C VAL A 167 8.08 1.45 2.20
N ILE A 168 8.20 2.27 3.25
CA ILE A 168 8.27 1.81 4.63
C ILE A 168 7.20 2.54 5.42
N ILE A 169 6.24 1.81 6.00
CA ILE A 169 5.17 2.38 6.83
C ILE A 169 5.14 1.70 8.20
N GLY A 170 5.03 2.49 9.25
CA GLY A 170 4.69 2.04 10.59
C GLY A 170 3.23 2.36 10.89
N HIS A 171 2.58 1.50 11.67
CA HIS A 171 1.25 1.76 12.23
C HIS A 171 1.34 1.96 13.74
N ALA A 172 0.83 3.09 14.20
CA ALA A 172 0.59 3.44 15.59
C ALA A 172 1.78 3.30 16.54
N LEU A 173 3.03 3.25 16.05
CA LEU A 173 4.31 3.09 16.78
C LEU A 173 4.14 2.60 18.22
N ALA A 174 3.43 1.49 18.37
CA ALA A 174 3.14 0.86 19.64
C ALA A 174 4.09 -0.32 19.76
N PRO A 175 4.77 -0.49 20.90
CA PRO A 175 5.76 -1.55 21.05
C PRO A 175 5.08 -2.89 20.79
N VAL A 176 5.59 -3.69 19.85
CA VAL A 176 5.11 -5.07 19.75
C VAL A 176 5.65 -5.84 20.92
N SER A 177 4.79 -6.08 21.90
CA SER A 177 5.07 -7.05 22.94
C SER A 177 5.26 -8.40 22.27
N ALA A 178 6.49 -8.91 22.24
CA ALA A 178 6.69 -10.30 21.88
C ALA A 178 5.89 -11.12 22.89
N ALA A 179 4.78 -11.70 22.44
CA ALA A 179 4.02 -12.61 23.27
C ALA A 179 5.01 -13.63 23.80
N SER A 180 5.19 -13.66 25.12
CA SER A 180 6.14 -14.52 25.82
C SER A 180 5.72 -15.98 25.63
N GLY A 181 5.99 -16.51 24.45
CA GLY A 181 5.78 -17.90 24.06
C GLY A 181 6.89 -18.80 24.57
N ILE A 182 7.45 -18.50 25.75
CA ILE A 182 8.03 -19.55 26.57
C ILE A 182 6.81 -20.29 27.11
N ALA A 183 6.30 -21.22 26.31
CA ALA A 183 5.48 -22.30 26.82
C ALA A 183 6.30 -22.90 27.96
N GLU A 184 5.90 -22.61 29.21
CA GLU A 184 6.42 -23.37 30.33
C GLU A 184 6.22 -24.84 29.98
N PRO A 185 7.26 -25.68 30.09
CA PRO A 185 7.10 -27.10 29.86
C PRO A 185 6.03 -27.58 30.82
N SER A 186 4.84 -27.88 30.29
CA SER A 186 3.76 -28.51 31.00
C SER A 186 4.32 -29.84 31.51
N ASP A 187 4.69 -29.83 32.78
CA ASP A 187 5.04 -31.00 33.55
C ASP A 187 3.90 -32.01 33.34
N ALA A 188 4.26 -33.15 32.77
CA ALA A 188 3.36 -34.26 32.50
C ALA A 188 3.00 -34.92 33.83
N GLY A 189 2.17 -34.25 34.61
CA GLY A 189 1.45 -34.79 35.75
C GLY A 189 0.16 -35.41 35.25
N ALA A 190 0.17 -36.74 35.11
CA ALA A 190 -1.01 -37.54 34.88
C ALA A 190 -2.09 -37.28 35.95
N ASP A 191 -3.30 -36.93 35.53
CA ASP A 191 -4.50 -37.36 36.23
C ASP A 191 -5.68 -37.38 35.26
N GLU A 192 -6.15 -38.59 35.00
CA GLU A 192 -7.40 -38.89 34.31
C GLU A 192 -8.56 -38.47 35.23
N ALA A 193 -9.30 -37.45 34.85
CA ALA A 193 -10.61 -37.17 35.44
C ALA A 193 -11.58 -36.77 34.32
N GLU A 194 -12.35 -37.76 33.91
CA GLU A 194 -13.53 -37.62 33.07
C GLU A 194 -14.49 -36.62 33.72
N HIS A 195 -14.76 -35.51 33.02
CA HIS A 195 -15.81 -34.58 33.43
C HIS A 195 -16.66 -34.22 32.20
N GLU A 196 -17.72 -35.02 32.04
CA GLU A 196 -18.91 -34.65 31.28
C GLU A 196 -19.57 -33.43 31.94
N HIS A 197 -19.61 -32.31 31.23
CA HIS A 197 -20.56 -31.20 31.47
C HIS A 197 -21.05 -30.74 30.11
N ALA A 198 -22.25 -31.17 29.72
CA ALA A 198 -23.53 -30.57 30.10
C ALA A 198 -23.74 -29.23 29.38
N GLU A 199 -24.59 -29.31 28.35
CA GLU A 199 -25.17 -28.21 27.62
C GLU A 199 -25.89 -27.23 28.58
N GLY A 200 -25.69 -25.93 28.37
CA GLY A 200 -26.47 -24.84 28.94
C GLY A 200 -26.24 -23.62 28.03
N GLU A 201 -27.15 -23.36 27.09
CA GLU A 201 -28.32 -22.48 27.26
C GLU A 201 -27.92 -21.01 27.50
N ASP A 202 -28.10 -20.22 26.44
CA ASP A 202 -28.73 -18.91 26.41
C ASP A 202 -28.35 -17.89 27.50
N ALA A 203 -27.56 -16.88 27.09
CA ALA A 203 -27.55 -15.60 27.75
C ALA A 203 -27.58 -14.48 26.70
N GLU A 204 -28.81 -14.04 26.42
CA GLU A 204 -29.11 -12.77 25.77
C GLU A 204 -28.44 -11.63 26.56
N HIS A 205 -27.57 -10.85 25.93
CA HIS A 205 -26.98 -9.66 26.54
C HIS A 205 -27.55 -8.42 25.86
N GLU A 206 -28.49 -7.78 26.56
CA GLU A 206 -29.06 -6.49 26.24
C GLU A 206 -27.99 -5.39 26.39
N HIS A 207 -27.70 -4.65 25.32
CA HIS A 207 -26.88 -3.45 25.40
C HIS A 207 -27.75 -2.26 25.84
N ALA A 208 -27.50 -1.81 27.07
CA ALA A 208 -28.01 -0.56 27.59
C ALA A 208 -27.34 0.64 26.91
N GLU A 209 -28.17 1.60 26.52
CA GLU A 209 -27.80 2.92 26.03
C GLU A 209 -27.18 3.76 27.15
N GLU A 210 -26.08 4.47 26.88
CA GLU A 210 -25.67 5.63 27.68
C GLU A 210 -25.26 6.78 26.74
N ASP A 211 -26.14 7.79 26.69
CA ASP A 211 -25.86 9.22 26.95
C ASP A 211 -24.42 9.69 26.64
N GLY A 212 -24.17 10.53 25.64
CA GLY A 212 -24.82 11.81 25.39
C GLY A 212 -24.08 12.91 26.15
N HIS A 213 -23.08 13.57 25.54
CA HIS A 213 -22.58 14.87 25.99
C HIS A 213 -22.18 15.79 24.84
N ASP A 214 -23.03 16.79 24.63
CA ASP A 214 -22.70 18.08 24.02
C ASP A 214 -21.63 18.80 24.86
N ALA A 215 -20.59 19.31 24.19
CA ALA A 215 -19.83 20.44 24.71
C ALA A 215 -19.31 21.30 23.57
N ALA A 216 -20.08 22.34 23.27
CA ALA A 216 -19.65 23.47 22.48
C ALA A 216 -18.53 24.24 23.19
N ALA A 217 -17.45 24.55 22.47
CA ALA A 217 -16.49 25.57 22.87
C ALA A 217 -16.23 26.51 21.69
N THR A 218 -16.74 27.72 21.81
CA THR A 218 -16.46 28.91 20.99
C THR A 218 -15.03 29.42 21.22
N PRO A 219 -14.34 29.96 20.19
CA PRO A 219 -13.07 30.65 20.37
C PRO A 219 -13.27 32.14 20.73
N GLU A 220 -12.47 32.66 21.65
CA GLU A 220 -12.26 34.10 21.83
C GLU A 220 -11.03 34.56 21.04
N LEU A 221 -11.30 35.49 20.10
CA LEU A 221 -10.48 36.55 19.49
C LEU A 221 -8.98 36.33 19.20
#